data_AF-A0A7Y6ACW5-F1
#
_entry.id   AF-A0A7Y6ACW5-F1
#
_cell.length_a   1.000
_cell.length_b   1.000
_cell.length_c   1.000
_cell.angle_alpha   90.00
_cell.angle_beta   90.00
_cell.angle_gamma   90.00
#
_symmetry.space_group_name_H-M   'P 1'
#
loop_
_entity.id
_entity.type
_entity.pdbx_description
1 polymer ?
#
loop_
_entity_poly.entity_id
_entity_poly.type
_entity_poly.pdbx_seq_one_letter_code
_entity_poly.pdbx_strand_id
1 'polypeptide(L)'
;SVKLIETYGERIGYLHLKQVDPEILADVVQNEIPFGPAVQRGVMCEPPAGVPELGPVLEAAQKLNVDLFAIVEQDMYPCEPDKPLPIAVRTRKFLRSCGA
;
A
#
# COMPACT_ATOMS: atom_id res chain seq x y z
N SER A 1 -1.04 10.81 0.90
CA SER A 1 0.35 10.35 0.68
C SER A 1 1.17 11.33 -0.14
N VAL A 2 0.78 11.67 -1.37
CA VAL A 2 1.53 12.61 -2.25
C VAL A 2 1.93 13.91 -1.55
N LYS A 3 0.99 14.62 -0.92
CA LYS A 3 1.29 15.86 -0.18
C LYS A 3 2.37 15.70 0.89
N LEU A 4 2.44 14.55 1.58
CA LEU A 4 3.49 14.30 2.58
C LEU A 4 4.86 14.18 1.93
N ILE A 5 4.93 13.52 0.77
CA ILE A 5 6.17 13.38 -0.01
C ILE A 5 6.61 14.75 -0.52
N GLU A 6 5.69 15.55 -1.07
CA GLU A 6 6.00 16.89 -1.58
C GLU A 6 6.42 17.87 -0.47
N THR A 7 5.88 17.71 0.76
CA THR A 7 6.15 18.63 1.87
C THR A 7 7.40 18.25 2.67
N TYR A 8 7.67 16.94 2.82
CA TYR A 8 8.68 16.41 3.73
C TYR A 8 9.63 15.41 3.07
N GLY A 9 9.75 15.45 1.74
CA GLY A 9 10.51 14.50 0.95
C GLY A 9 11.97 14.38 1.36
N GLU A 10 12.57 15.46 1.84
CA GLU A 10 13.94 15.51 2.35
C GLU A 10 14.17 14.64 3.60
N ARG A 11 13.09 14.21 4.26
CA ARG A 11 13.13 13.35 5.46
C ARG A 11 12.75 11.90 5.16
N ILE A 12 12.40 11.55 3.93
CA ILE A 12 11.96 10.20 3.57
C ILE A 12 13.18 9.37 3.17
N GLY A 13 13.52 8.38 3.97
CA GLY A 13 14.60 7.42 3.68
C GLY A 13 14.14 6.07 3.15
N TYR A 14 12.86 5.72 3.32
CA TYR A 14 12.28 4.46 2.85
C TYR A 14 10.76 4.56 2.70
N LEU A 15 10.15 3.67 1.91
CA LEU A 15 8.71 3.60 1.70
C LEU A 15 8.15 2.21 2.01
N HIS A 16 6.99 2.16 2.65
CA HIS A 16 6.10 1.00 2.64
C HIS A 16 4.94 1.31 1.70
N LEU A 17 4.87 0.57 0.58
CA LEU A 17 3.79 0.66 -0.39
C LEU A 17 2.67 -0.27 0.05
N LYS A 18 1.59 0.32 0.56
CA LYS A 18 0.45 -0.35 1.16
C LYS A 18 -0.84 0.29 0.66
N GLN A 19 -1.87 -0.51 0.41
CA GLN A 19 -3.20 -0.01 0.12
C GLN A 19 -4.22 -0.50 1.13
N VAL A 20 -5.22 0.34 1.35
CA VAL A 20 -6.39 0.09 2.19
C VAL A 20 -7.65 0.15 1.35
N ASP A 21 -8.57 -0.79 1.55
CA ASP A 21 -9.91 -0.74 0.98
C ASP A 21 -10.74 0.32 1.73
N PRO A 22 -11.19 1.40 1.07
CA PRO A 22 -11.87 2.51 1.74
C PRO A 22 -13.27 2.15 2.24
N GLU A 23 -13.96 1.21 1.60
CA GLU A 23 -15.31 0.80 2.00
C GLU A 23 -15.24 -0.04 3.27
N ILE A 24 -14.32 -1.01 3.30
CA ILE A 24 -14.08 -1.83 4.49
C ILE A 24 -13.52 -0.96 5.62
N LEU A 25 -12.63 -0.01 5.33
CA LEU A 25 -12.09 0.90 6.34
C LEU A 25 -13.19 1.74 6.99
N ALA A 26 -14.17 2.21 6.21
CA ALA A 26 -15.29 2.98 6.76
C ALA A 26 -16.08 2.16 7.79
N ASP A 27 -16.41 0.90 7.47
CA ASP A 27 -17.07 -0.03 8.41
C ASP A 27 -16.19 -0.32 9.64
N VAL A 28 -14.88 -0.54 9.44
CA VAL A 28 -13.91 -0.78 10.51
C VAL A 28 -13.87 0.38 11.50
N VAL A 29 -13.81 1.61 11.00
CA VAL A 29 -13.79 2.82 11.84
C VAL A 29 -15.14 3.02 12.53
N GLN A 30 -16.25 2.87 11.81
CA GLN A 30 -17.59 3.07 12.35
C GLN A 30 -17.89 2.13 13.52
N ASN A 31 -17.42 0.89 13.44
CA ASN A 31 -17.70 -0.15 14.44
C ASN A 31 -16.51 -0.42 15.38
N GLU A 32 -15.49 0.44 15.37
CA GLU A 32 -14.30 0.33 16.22
C GLU A 32 -13.63 -1.07 16.15
N ILE A 33 -13.59 -1.64 14.96
CA ILE A 33 -13.11 -3.01 14.75
C ILE A 33 -11.60 -3.05 14.96
N PRO A 34 -11.08 -3.95 15.82
CA PRO A 34 -9.65 -4.08 16.02
C PRO A 34 -8.91 -4.49 14.74
N PHE A 35 -7.62 -4.15 14.68
CA PHE A 35 -6.80 -4.34 13.49
C PHE A 35 -6.79 -5.77 12.92
N GLY A 36 -6.60 -6.79 13.77
CA GLY A 36 -6.58 -8.19 13.32
C GLY A 36 -7.87 -8.60 12.59
N PRO A 37 -9.05 -8.45 13.21
CA PRO A 37 -10.34 -8.63 12.54
C PRO A 37 -10.54 -7.75 11.29
N ALA A 38 -10.04 -6.52 11.27
CA ALA A 38 -10.10 -5.66 10.08
C ALA A 38 -9.29 -6.24 8.91
N VAL A 39 -8.08 -6.75 9.19
CA VAL A 39 -7.24 -7.46 8.21
C VAL A 39 -7.92 -8.71 7.70
N GLN A 40 -8.58 -9.49 8.57
CA GLN A 40 -9.36 -10.67 8.17
C GLN A 40 -10.49 -10.33 7.19
N ARG A 41 -11.09 -9.14 7.34
CA ARG A 41 -12.12 -8.63 6.43
C ARG A 41 -11.58 -8.16 5.08
N GLY A 42 -10.25 -8.06 4.92
CA GLY A 42 -9.62 -7.59 3.69
C GLY A 42 -9.37 -6.09 3.64
N VAL A 43 -9.34 -5.39 4.78
CA VAL A 43 -9.09 -3.94 4.82
C VAL A 43 -7.75 -3.57 4.18
N MET A 44 -6.74 -4.45 4.24
CA MET A 44 -5.47 -4.29 3.53
C MET A 44 -5.53 -5.07 2.20
N CYS A 45 -5.45 -4.35 1.08
CA CYS A 45 -5.69 -4.91 -0.24
C CYS A 45 -4.51 -4.68 -1.21
N GLU A 46 -4.49 -5.42 -2.31
CA GLU A 46 -3.46 -5.27 -3.34
C GLU A 46 -3.80 -4.13 -4.32
N PRO A 47 -2.82 -3.44 -4.88
CA PRO A 47 -3.08 -2.43 -5.90
C PRO A 47 -3.63 -3.02 -7.22
N PRO A 48 -4.52 -2.28 -7.91
CA PRO A 48 -5.00 -0.92 -7.62
C PRO A 48 -6.31 -0.87 -6.81
N ALA A 49 -6.64 -1.89 -6.02
CA ALA A 49 -7.97 -2.05 -5.43
C ALA A 49 -8.28 -1.09 -4.27
N GLY A 50 -7.30 -0.34 -3.76
CA GLY A 50 -7.48 0.55 -2.62
C GLY A 50 -6.81 1.91 -2.77
N VAL A 51 -6.71 2.60 -1.63
CA VAL A 51 -6.08 3.91 -1.50
C VAL A 51 -4.83 3.82 -0.60
N PRO A 52 -3.82 4.69 -0.77
CA PRO A 52 -3.69 5.68 -1.84
C PRO A 52 -3.41 5.03 -3.21
N GLU A 53 -3.75 5.71 -4.29
CA GLU A 53 -3.28 5.32 -5.63
C GLU A 53 -1.75 5.31 -5.67
N LEU A 54 -1.14 4.16 -5.98
CA LEU A 54 0.32 4.04 -5.89
C LEU A 54 1.05 4.71 -7.06
N GLY A 55 0.41 4.90 -8.22
CA GLY A 55 1.02 5.60 -9.36
C GLY A 55 1.48 7.02 -9.00
N PRO A 56 0.59 7.91 -8.55
CA PRO A 56 0.96 9.25 -8.10
C PRO A 56 1.95 9.27 -6.93
N VAL A 57 1.89 8.28 -6.03
CA VAL A 57 2.84 8.14 -4.92
C VAL A 57 4.24 7.85 -5.43
N LEU A 58 4.38 6.93 -6.39
CA LEU A 58 5.67 6.59 -7.01
C LEU A 58 6.22 7.77 -7.81
N GLU A 59 5.38 8.48 -8.56
CA GLU A 59 5.79 9.67 -9.31
C GLU A 59 6.33 10.76 -8.37
N ALA A 60 5.64 11.02 -7.25
CA ALA A 60 6.10 11.97 -6.25
C ALA A 60 7.42 11.53 -5.59
N ALA A 61 7.57 10.24 -5.28
CA ALA A 61 8.80 9.70 -4.70
C ALA A 61 10.00 9.82 -5.66
N GLN A 62 9.79 9.53 -6.95
CA GLN A 62 10.83 9.66 -7.98
C GLN A 62 11.32 11.11 -8.13
N LYS A 63 10.44 12.11 -7.95
CA LYS A 63 10.80 13.54 -8.01
C LYS A 63 11.74 13.98 -6.89
N LEU A 64 11.92 13.18 -5.84
CA LEU A 64 12.90 13.48 -4.78
C LEU A 64 14.35 13.34 -5.26
N ASN A 65 14.59 12.61 -6.36
CA ASN A 65 15.93 12.40 -6.95
C ASN A 65 16.98 11.89 -5.93
N VAL A 66 16.57 11.02 -5.02
CA VAL A 66 17.44 10.33 -4.05
C VAL A 66 17.31 8.82 -4.21
N ASP A 67 18.33 8.09 -3.77
CA ASP A 67 18.25 6.63 -3.69
C ASP A 67 17.30 6.23 -2.56
N LEU A 68 16.17 5.62 -2.92
CA LEU A 68 15.04 5.35 -2.03
C LEU A 68 14.68 3.88 -2.08
N PHE A 69 14.73 3.23 -0.92
CA PHE A 69 14.30 1.85 -0.78
C PHE A 69 12.79 1.79 -0.52
N ALA A 70 12.08 0.93 -1.26
CA ALA A 70 10.65 0.70 -1.06
C ALA A 70 10.38 -0.80 -0.87
N ILE A 71 9.50 -1.12 0.06
CA ILE A 71 8.91 -2.45 0.18
C ILE A 71 7.43 -2.42 -0.20
N VAL A 72 6.94 -3.53 -0.70
CA VAL A 72 5.50 -3.79 -0.85
C VAL A 72 5.05 -4.53 0.39
N GLU A 73 4.01 -4.02 1.03
CA GLU A 73 3.45 -4.63 2.23
C GLU A 73 1.95 -4.84 2.05
N GLN A 74 1.45 -5.97 2.54
CA GLN A 74 0.02 -6.22 2.67
C GLN A 74 -0.18 -7.14 3.87
N ASP A 75 -0.88 -6.66 4.90
CA ASP A 75 -1.19 -7.53 6.03
C ASP A 75 -2.20 -8.59 5.59
N MET A 76 -1.86 -9.83 5.91
CA MET A 76 -2.73 -10.96 5.69
C MET A 76 -2.63 -11.80 6.96
N TYR A 77 -3.61 -11.68 7.86
CA TYR A 77 -3.68 -12.53 9.04
C TYR A 77 -5.13 -12.96 9.33
N PRO A 78 -5.43 -14.28 9.39
CA PRO A 78 -4.54 -15.38 8.99
C PRO A 78 -4.29 -15.34 7.47
N CYS A 79 -3.22 -15.98 7.01
CA CYS A 79 -2.90 -16.07 5.60
C CYS A 79 -2.60 -17.52 5.24
N GLU A 80 -3.38 -18.07 4.31
CA GLU A 80 -3.07 -19.35 3.71
C GLU A 80 -1.74 -19.27 2.95
N PRO A 81 -0.85 -20.28 3.04
CA PRO A 81 0.50 -20.20 2.47
C PRO A 81 0.55 -19.95 0.95
N ASP A 82 -0.50 -20.28 0.21
CA ASP A 82 -0.59 -20.15 -1.24
C ASP A 82 -1.10 -18.77 -1.70
N LYS A 83 -1.67 -17.97 -0.80
CA LYS A 83 -2.24 -16.64 -1.10
C LYS A 83 -1.19 -15.56 -1.41
N PRO A 84 -0.02 -15.47 -0.73
CA PRO A 84 0.91 -14.35 -0.91
C PRO A 84 1.55 -14.26 -2.30
N LEU A 85 2.00 -15.39 -2.87
CA LEU A 85 2.79 -15.38 -4.10
C LEU A 85 2.00 -14.83 -5.31
N PRO A 86 0.76 -15.28 -5.59
CA PRO A 86 -0.03 -14.72 -6.69
C PRO A 86 -0.29 -13.22 -6.55
N ILE A 87 -0.53 -12.74 -5.33
CA ILE A 87 -0.71 -11.31 -5.02
C ILE A 87 0.59 -10.55 -5.31
N ALA A 88 1.73 -11.03 -4.80
CA ALA A 88 3.02 -10.40 -5.03
C ALA A 88 3.36 -10.29 -6.54
N VAL A 89 3.01 -11.30 -7.33
CA VAL A 89 3.19 -11.29 -8.80
C VAL A 89 2.34 -10.21 -9.46
N ARG A 90 1.05 -10.11 -9.10
CA ARG A 90 0.14 -9.08 -9.65
C ARG A 90 0.55 -7.68 -9.22
N THR A 91 0.85 -7.49 -7.94
CA THR A 91 1.34 -6.22 -7.40
C THR A 91 2.62 -5.78 -8.09
N ARG A 92 3.59 -6.69 -8.28
CA ARG A 92 4.83 -6.37 -9.02
C ARG A 92 4.53 -5.97 -10.47
N LYS A 93 3.61 -6.66 -11.15
CA LYS A 93 3.21 -6.30 -12.52
C LYS A 93 2.59 -4.91 -12.57
N PHE A 94 1.72 -4.58 -11.60
CA PHE A 94 1.12 -3.26 -11.49
C PHE A 94 2.17 -2.17 -11.24
N LEU A 95 3.05 -2.34 -10.25
CA LEU A 95 4.08 -1.34 -9.93
C LEU A 95 5.02 -1.06 -11.11
N ARG A 96 5.40 -2.11 -11.87
CA ARG A 96 6.17 -1.95 -13.11
C ARG A 96 5.45 -1.14 -14.18
N SER A 97 4.11 -1.19 -14.22
CA SER A 97 3.33 -0.37 -15.14
C SER A 97 3.29 1.11 -14.74
N CYS A 98 3.62 1.43 -13.48
CA CYS A 98 3.73 2.79 -12.97
C CYS A 98 5.15 3.38 -13.11
N GLY A 99 6.08 2.68 -13.78
CA GLY A 99 7.46 3.16 -13.96
C GLY A 99 8.40 2.82 -12.80
N ALA A 100 8.03 1.88 -11.93
CA ALA A 100 8.93 1.27 -10.94
C ALA A 100 9.71 0.07 -11.51
#